data_AF-A0A1Y4BC19-F1
#
_entry.id   AF-A0A1Y4BC19-F1
#
_cell.length_a   1.000
_cell.length_b   1.000
_cell.length_c   1.000
_cell.angle_alpha   90.00
_cell.angle_beta   90.00
_cell.angle_gamma   90.00
#
_symmetry.space_group_name_H-M   'P 1'
#
loop_
_entity.id
_entity.type
_entity.pdbx_description
1 polymer ?
#
loop_
_entity_poly.entity_id
_entity_poly.type
_entity_poly.pdbx_seq_one_letter_code
_entity_poly.pdbx_strand_id
1 'polypeptide(L)'
;MLLNGTIECGGYVLPLKDTVEFSLTGTTIAATAQLEAPYVLTEGEDTVASFAGYVQTAVYLGTEEGSVRMRAARELPTESKEAIEAVEANLSALTTRVTTTEATATEAKETAEGAAASASPSVRAASVLYVNASTTLTNSQLGDVRDLIEDFVQGAEYEKGAIRKYDGKFWRMAQKITSTTSQTYLPGTGTESLYTLIDLAADGIRVWHAPTDATNSFALGEKAHHPGEDGPVYVSKRDGNTSEPGTDQWWVLAE
;
A
#
# COMPACT_ATOMS: atom_id res chain seq x y z
N MET A 1 -47.13 19.18 -28.91
CA MET A 1 -45.95 18.51 -29.49
C MET A 1 -46.23 17.01 -29.60
N LEU A 2 -45.59 16.32 -30.54
CA LEU A 2 -45.67 14.86 -30.66
C LEU A 2 -44.31 14.25 -30.34
N LEU A 3 -44.30 13.22 -29.49
CA LEU A 3 -43.15 12.37 -29.25
C LEU A 3 -43.13 11.25 -30.30
N ASN A 4 -42.00 11.09 -30.99
CA ASN A 4 -41.79 10.19 -32.12
C ASN A 4 -42.85 10.33 -33.23
N GLY A 5 -43.48 11.50 -33.33
CA GLY A 5 -44.58 11.74 -34.28
C GLY A 5 -45.86 10.96 -33.98
N THR A 6 -45.96 10.24 -32.86
CA THR A 6 -47.07 9.31 -32.58
C THR A 6 -47.85 9.65 -31.33
N ILE A 7 -47.21 10.10 -30.26
CA ILE A 7 -47.85 10.31 -28.95
C ILE A 7 -47.85 11.78 -28.59
N GLU A 8 -48.98 12.30 -28.13
CA GLU A 8 -49.07 13.67 -27.63
C GLU A 8 -48.19 13.87 -26.39
N CYS A 9 -47.30 14.85 -26.47
CA CYS A 9 -46.45 15.27 -25.38
C CYS A 9 -46.84 16.67 -24.93
N GLY A 10 -47.35 16.76 -23.70
CA GLY A 10 -47.71 18.02 -23.04
C GLY A 10 -46.50 18.80 -22.55
N GLY A 11 -45.34 18.14 -22.40
CA GLY A 11 -44.08 18.77 -22.06
C GLY A 11 -43.04 17.77 -21.58
N TYR A 12 -41.80 18.24 -21.41
CA TYR A 12 -40.72 17.45 -20.84
C TYR A 12 -39.90 18.28 -19.84
N VAL A 13 -39.26 17.61 -18.90
CA VAL A 13 -38.35 18.21 -17.92
C VAL A 13 -37.03 17.45 -17.91
N LEU A 14 -35.94 18.18 -17.66
CA LEU A 14 -34.60 17.63 -17.46
C LEU A 14 -34.23 17.74 -15.99
N PRO A 15 -34.62 16.77 -15.13
CA PRO A 15 -34.35 16.87 -13.70
C PRO A 15 -32.84 16.79 -13.39
N LEU A 16 -32.08 16.11 -14.26
CA LEU A 16 -30.62 16.05 -14.28
C LEU A 16 -30.12 16.13 -15.72
N LYS A 17 -28.83 16.45 -15.90
CA LYS A 17 -28.19 16.65 -17.20
C LYS A 17 -28.36 15.48 -18.18
N ASP A 18 -28.45 14.26 -17.66
CA ASP A 18 -28.50 13.01 -18.44
C ASP A 18 -29.82 12.24 -18.26
N THR A 19 -30.87 12.92 -17.81
CA THR A 19 -32.21 12.32 -17.64
C THR A 19 -33.26 13.25 -18.18
N VAL A 20 -34.28 12.68 -18.83
CA VAL A 20 -35.45 13.42 -19.30
C VAL A 20 -36.71 12.71 -18.81
N GLU A 21 -37.71 13.49 -18.44
CA GLU A 21 -39.04 13.00 -18.11
C GLU A 21 -40.09 13.68 -19.00
N PHE A 22 -40.85 12.88 -19.74
CA PHE A 22 -41.91 13.32 -20.64
C PHE A 22 -43.27 13.18 -19.95
N SER A 23 -44.13 14.18 -20.13
CA SER A 23 -45.55 14.12 -19.78
C SER A 23 -46.36 13.87 -21.05
N LEU A 24 -47.01 12.72 -21.11
CA LEU A 24 -47.69 12.20 -22.28
C LEU A 24 -49.20 12.10 -22.04
N THR A 25 -49.99 12.43 -23.05
CA THR A 25 -51.46 12.38 -23.02
C THR A 25 -51.98 11.51 -24.17
N GLY A 26 -53.23 11.04 -24.04
CA GLY A 26 -53.87 10.24 -25.09
C GLY A 26 -53.21 8.87 -25.33
N THR A 27 -52.43 8.37 -24.36
CA THR A 27 -51.69 7.10 -24.47
C THR A 27 -51.86 6.25 -23.22
N THR A 28 -51.36 5.01 -23.26
CA THR A 28 -51.32 4.10 -22.12
C THR A 28 -49.88 3.77 -21.74
N ILE A 29 -49.66 3.23 -20.54
CA ILE A 29 -48.35 2.72 -20.13
C ILE A 29 -47.84 1.67 -21.14
N ALA A 30 -48.70 0.75 -21.58
CA ALA A 30 -48.31 -0.31 -22.50
C ALA A 30 -47.86 0.23 -23.86
N ALA A 31 -48.59 1.19 -24.43
CA ALA A 31 -48.21 1.82 -25.69
C ALA A 31 -46.94 2.67 -25.55
N THR A 32 -46.80 3.40 -24.44
CA THR A 32 -45.60 4.19 -24.16
C THR A 32 -44.37 3.31 -23.96
N ALA A 33 -44.51 2.17 -23.28
CA ALA A 33 -43.41 1.24 -23.04
C ALA A 33 -42.86 0.58 -24.30
N GLN A 34 -43.59 0.64 -25.42
CA GLN A 34 -43.17 0.14 -26.73
C GLN A 34 -42.48 1.20 -27.59
N LEU A 35 -42.30 2.43 -27.08
CA LEU A 35 -41.57 3.46 -27.82
C LEU A 35 -40.09 3.10 -27.95
N GLU A 36 -39.63 3.04 -29.19
CA GLU A 36 -38.21 2.84 -29.49
C GLU A 36 -37.47 4.17 -29.61
N ALA A 37 -36.22 4.17 -29.17
CA ALA A 37 -35.31 5.30 -29.36
C ALA A 37 -34.89 5.41 -30.85
N PRO A 38 -34.50 6.60 -31.35
CA PRO A 38 -34.33 7.85 -30.62
C PRO A 38 -35.67 8.51 -30.28
N TYR A 39 -35.73 9.15 -29.11
CA TYR A 39 -36.91 9.94 -28.72
C TYR A 39 -36.82 11.34 -29.33
N VAL A 40 -37.74 11.68 -30.23
CA VAL A 40 -37.75 12.95 -30.97
C VAL A 40 -39.06 13.68 -30.72
N LEU A 41 -38.99 14.93 -30.28
CA LEU A 41 -40.16 15.80 -30.15
C LEU A 41 -40.33 16.66 -31.39
N THR A 42 -41.52 16.63 -31.97
CA THR A 42 -41.89 17.43 -33.14
C THR A 42 -43.09 18.35 -32.86
N GLU A 43 -43.14 19.47 -33.56
CA GLU A 43 -44.27 20.39 -33.60
C GLU A 43 -44.55 20.73 -35.07
N GLY A 44 -45.63 20.16 -35.63
CA GLY A 44 -45.83 20.18 -37.07
C GLY A 44 -44.75 19.36 -37.80
N GLU A 45 -44.08 19.97 -38.77
CA GLU A 45 -42.97 19.36 -39.52
C GLU A 45 -41.60 19.60 -38.86
N ASP A 46 -41.54 20.46 -37.83
CA ASP A 46 -40.29 20.87 -37.20
C ASP A 46 -39.89 19.95 -36.05
N THR A 47 -38.59 19.66 -35.95
CA THR A 47 -38.01 18.96 -34.80
C THR A 47 -37.67 19.97 -33.71
N VAL A 48 -38.31 19.84 -32.55
CA VAL A 48 -38.15 20.73 -31.39
C VAL A 48 -37.03 20.26 -30.48
N ALA A 49 -36.91 18.94 -30.28
CA ALA A 49 -35.83 18.34 -29.49
C ALA A 49 -35.55 16.90 -29.93
N SER A 50 -34.31 16.46 -29.78
CA SER A 50 -33.90 15.08 -30.03
C SER A 50 -33.08 14.56 -28.84
N PHE A 51 -33.48 13.41 -28.32
CA PHE A 51 -32.83 12.71 -27.21
C PHE A 51 -32.15 11.44 -27.73
N ALA A 52 -31.28 11.61 -28.73
CA ALA A 52 -30.47 10.52 -29.24
C ALA A 52 -29.54 9.96 -28.15
N GLY A 53 -29.43 8.63 -28.07
CA GLY A 53 -28.66 7.95 -27.03
C GLY A 53 -29.33 7.91 -25.65
N TYR A 54 -30.61 8.27 -25.54
CA TYR A 54 -31.40 8.02 -24.33
C TYR A 54 -32.14 6.69 -24.44
N VAL A 55 -32.23 5.98 -23.33
CA VAL A 55 -32.99 4.74 -23.18
C VAL A 55 -34.08 4.93 -22.13
N GLN A 56 -35.27 4.39 -22.39
CA GLN A 56 -36.36 4.39 -21.42
C GLN A 56 -35.94 3.62 -20.16
N THR A 57 -36.07 4.27 -19.00
CA THR A 57 -35.78 3.66 -17.69
C THR A 57 -37.03 3.36 -16.89
N ALA A 58 -38.11 4.12 -17.10
CA ALA A 58 -39.39 3.88 -16.44
C ALA A 58 -40.57 4.48 -17.21
N VAL A 59 -41.75 3.85 -17.08
CA VAL A 59 -43.04 4.38 -17.52
C VAL A 59 -44.05 4.20 -16.40
N TYR A 60 -44.81 5.23 -16.06
CA TYR A 60 -45.74 5.22 -14.93
C TYR A 60 -46.91 6.19 -15.14
N LEU A 61 -47.97 6.05 -14.35
CA LEU A 61 -49.13 6.95 -14.41
C LEU A 61 -48.74 8.35 -13.89
N GLY A 62 -49.18 9.39 -14.61
CA GLY A 62 -49.04 10.76 -14.16
C GLY A 62 -50.08 11.12 -13.08
N THR A 63 -49.96 12.33 -12.54
CA THR A 63 -50.84 12.84 -11.48
C THR A 63 -52.20 13.30 -12.00
N GLU A 64 -52.33 13.52 -13.30
CA GLU A 64 -53.59 13.88 -13.97
C GLU A 64 -54.27 12.63 -14.53
N GLU A 65 -55.60 12.58 -14.46
CA GLU A 65 -56.38 11.44 -14.92
C GLU A 65 -56.15 11.19 -16.43
N GLY A 66 -55.68 10.00 -16.78
CA GLY A 66 -55.34 9.64 -18.15
C GLY A 66 -53.97 10.12 -18.66
N SER A 67 -53.14 10.72 -17.79
CA SER A 67 -51.76 11.10 -18.14
C SER A 67 -50.76 9.97 -17.87
N VAL A 68 -49.74 9.86 -18.72
CA VAL A 68 -48.62 8.91 -18.58
C VAL A 68 -47.32 9.70 -18.49
N ARG A 69 -46.40 9.28 -17.61
CA ARG A 69 -45.03 9.80 -17.58
C ARG A 69 -44.03 8.75 -18.04
N MET A 70 -43.08 9.19 -18.85
CA MET A 70 -41.96 8.36 -19.31
C MET A 70 -40.66 9.02 -18.86
N ARG A 71 -39.81 8.25 -18.18
CA ARG A 71 -38.44 8.67 -17.87
C ARG A 71 -37.45 7.94 -18.76
N ALA A 72 -36.53 8.68 -19.35
CA ALA A 72 -35.41 8.15 -20.10
C ALA A 72 -34.09 8.72 -19.56
N ALA A 73 -33.02 7.93 -19.62
CA ALA A 73 -31.69 8.34 -19.22
C ALA A 73 -30.72 8.12 -20.37
N ARG A 74 -29.68 8.97 -20.44
CA ARG A 74 -28.63 8.81 -21.44
C ARG A 74 -27.88 7.51 -21.20
N GLU A 75 -27.76 6.70 -22.23
CA GLU A 75 -26.94 5.50 -22.20
C GLU A 75 -25.48 5.88 -21.95
N LEU A 76 -24.81 5.11 -21.08
CA LEU A 76 -23.39 5.29 -20.84
C LEU A 76 -22.61 5.10 -22.15
N PRO A 77 -21.65 6.00 -22.46
CA PRO A 77 -20.76 5.79 -23.60
C PRO A 77 -20.07 4.42 -23.51
N THR A 78 -19.86 3.76 -24.65
CA THR A 78 -19.18 2.45 -24.73
C THR A 78 -17.85 2.46 -23.98
N GLU A 79 -17.05 3.51 -24.16
CA GLU A 79 -15.76 3.70 -23.46
C GLU A 79 -15.92 3.69 -21.92
N SER A 80 -17.01 4.27 -21.40
CA SER A 80 -17.28 4.27 -19.96
C SER A 80 -17.69 2.90 -19.45
N LYS A 81 -18.45 2.12 -20.25
CA LYS A 81 -18.82 0.74 -19.91
C LYS A 81 -17.58 -0.16 -19.88
N GLU A 82 -16.75 -0.08 -20.92
CA GLU A 82 -15.49 -0.84 -21.00
C GLU A 82 -14.54 -0.49 -19.85
N ALA A 83 -14.46 0.79 -19.48
CA ALA A 83 -13.65 1.23 -18.33
C ALA A 83 -14.17 0.65 -17.00
N ILE A 84 -15.48 0.60 -16.79
CA ILE A 84 -16.08 -0.01 -15.59
C ILE A 84 -15.76 -1.50 -15.53
N GLU A 85 -15.98 -2.23 -16.64
CA GLU A 85 -15.68 -3.66 -16.72
C GLU A 85 -14.19 -3.94 -16.47
N ALA A 86 -13.29 -3.12 -17.01
CA ALA A 86 -11.85 -3.24 -16.77
C ALA A 86 -11.49 -3.01 -15.29
N VAL A 87 -12.12 -2.03 -14.63
CA VAL A 87 -11.93 -1.78 -13.20
C VAL A 87 -12.43 -2.95 -12.35
N GLU A 88 -13.59 -3.51 -12.66
CA GLU A 88 -14.14 -4.68 -11.96
C GLU A 88 -13.26 -5.92 -12.11
N ALA A 89 -12.75 -6.17 -13.32
CA ALA A 89 -11.80 -7.26 -13.58
C ALA A 89 -10.50 -7.08 -12.77
N ASN A 90 -9.94 -5.86 -12.76
CA ASN A 90 -8.75 -5.54 -11.98
C ASN A 90 -8.97 -5.69 -10.47
N LEU A 91 -10.14 -5.28 -9.96
CA LEU A 91 -10.49 -5.42 -8.55
C LEU A 91 -10.57 -6.90 -8.16
N SER A 92 -11.23 -7.73 -8.96
CA SER A 92 -11.33 -9.18 -8.73
C SER A 92 -9.95 -9.86 -8.74
N ALA A 93 -9.09 -9.49 -9.71
CA ALA A 93 -7.71 -9.97 -9.77
C ALA A 93 -6.90 -9.54 -8.53
N LEU A 94 -7.08 -8.30 -8.07
CA LEU A 94 -6.42 -7.79 -6.87
C LEU A 94 -6.87 -8.54 -5.61
N THR A 95 -8.18 -8.77 -5.44
CA THR A 95 -8.70 -9.56 -4.32
C THR A 95 -8.10 -10.96 -4.28
N THR A 96 -8.00 -11.62 -5.43
CA THR A 96 -7.38 -12.97 -5.53
C THR A 96 -5.90 -12.96 -5.16
N ARG A 97 -5.17 -11.91 -5.56
CA ARG A 97 -3.75 -11.75 -5.19
C ARG A 97 -3.59 -11.54 -3.69
N VAL A 98 -4.40 -10.68 -3.08
CA VAL A 98 -4.36 -10.39 -1.64
C VAL A 98 -4.60 -11.66 -0.83
N THR A 99 -5.65 -12.43 -1.13
CA THR A 99 -5.95 -13.67 -0.41
C THR A 99 -4.86 -14.72 -0.56
N THR A 100 -4.25 -14.82 -1.75
CA THR A 100 -3.11 -15.71 -1.99
C THR A 100 -1.90 -15.28 -1.17
N THR A 101 -1.58 -13.98 -1.15
CA THR A 101 -0.46 -13.43 -0.37
C THR A 101 -0.66 -13.65 1.12
N GLU A 102 -1.87 -13.47 1.65
CA GLU A 102 -2.19 -13.76 3.06
C GLU A 102 -2.00 -15.25 3.40
N ALA A 103 -2.42 -16.16 2.53
CA ALA A 103 -2.21 -17.60 2.71
C ALA A 103 -0.72 -17.95 2.71
N THR A 104 0.05 -17.46 1.73
CA THR A 104 1.50 -17.70 1.66
C THR A 104 2.24 -17.10 2.85
N ALA A 105 1.84 -15.92 3.33
CA ALA A 105 2.44 -15.31 4.52
C ALA A 105 2.17 -16.14 5.77
N THR A 106 0.98 -16.74 5.89
CA THR A 106 0.63 -17.63 6.99
C THR A 106 1.45 -18.92 6.96
N GLU A 107 1.55 -19.58 5.80
CA GLU A 107 2.38 -20.79 5.64
C GLU A 107 3.87 -20.52 5.91
N ALA A 108 4.39 -19.38 5.44
CA ALA A 108 5.77 -18.96 5.69
C ALA A 108 6.02 -18.73 7.19
N LYS A 109 5.07 -18.11 7.88
CA LYS A 109 5.13 -17.90 9.34
C LYS A 109 5.11 -19.24 10.09
N GLU A 110 4.20 -20.14 9.77
CA GLU A 110 4.12 -21.47 10.40
C GLU A 110 5.40 -22.29 10.16
N THR A 111 5.96 -22.21 8.95
CA THR A 111 7.22 -22.88 8.62
C THR A 111 8.39 -22.29 9.42
N ALA A 112 8.46 -20.96 9.55
CA ALA A 112 9.49 -20.28 10.34
C ALA A 112 9.39 -20.64 11.84
N GLU A 113 8.17 -20.65 12.39
CA GLU A 113 7.92 -21.04 13.78
C GLU A 113 8.23 -22.53 14.04
N GLY A 114 7.88 -23.42 13.10
CA GLY A 114 8.22 -24.84 13.17
C GLY A 114 9.73 -25.10 13.12
N ALA A 115 10.46 -24.36 12.27
CA ALA A 115 11.91 -24.43 12.20
C ALA A 115 12.57 -23.94 13.51
N ALA A 116 12.10 -22.83 14.07
CA ALA A 116 12.57 -22.31 15.36
C ALA A 116 12.30 -23.26 16.53
N ALA A 117 11.15 -23.95 16.53
CA ALA A 117 10.79 -24.94 17.56
C ALA A 117 11.61 -26.24 17.46
N SER A 118 12.12 -26.57 16.28
CA SER A 118 12.91 -27.79 16.03
C SER A 118 14.37 -27.70 16.47
N ALA A 119 14.88 -26.49 16.73
CA ALA A 119 16.22 -26.32 17.28
C ALA A 119 16.27 -26.88 18.71
N SER A 120 17.11 -27.90 18.95
CA SER A 120 17.29 -28.42 20.30
C SER A 120 17.75 -27.30 21.25
N PRO A 121 17.36 -27.31 22.53
CA PRO A 121 17.79 -26.29 23.49
C PRO A 121 19.30 -26.09 23.54
N SER A 122 20.08 -27.16 23.29
CA SER A 122 21.54 -27.10 23.22
C SER A 122 22.06 -26.38 21.97
N VAL A 123 21.41 -26.54 20.81
CA VAL A 123 21.76 -25.79 19.59
C VAL A 123 21.45 -24.30 19.80
N ARG A 124 20.29 -23.98 20.37
CA ARG A 124 19.95 -22.58 20.68
C ARG A 124 20.96 -21.95 21.64
N ALA A 125 21.31 -22.65 22.73
CA ALA A 125 22.30 -22.16 23.68
C ALA A 125 23.68 -21.97 23.04
N ALA A 126 24.12 -22.89 22.17
CA ALA A 126 25.37 -22.76 21.44
C ALA A 126 25.35 -21.57 20.47
N SER A 127 24.24 -21.33 19.76
CA SER A 127 24.08 -20.19 18.87
C SER A 127 24.10 -18.86 19.62
N VAL A 128 23.41 -18.76 20.78
CA VAL A 128 23.46 -17.56 21.64
C VAL A 128 24.90 -17.29 22.08
N LEU A 129 25.62 -18.30 22.57
CA LEU A 129 27.02 -18.15 22.98
C LEU A 129 27.91 -17.71 21.82
N TYR A 130 27.77 -18.33 20.65
CA TYR A 130 28.56 -17.99 19.46
C TYR A 130 28.31 -16.55 18.99
N VAL A 131 27.04 -16.15 18.88
CA VAL A 131 26.66 -14.80 18.44
C VAL A 131 27.16 -13.74 19.43
N ASN A 132 27.00 -13.96 20.74
CA ASN A 132 27.40 -12.96 21.74
C ASN A 132 28.91 -12.91 22.02
N ALA A 133 29.66 -13.94 21.63
CA ALA A 133 31.13 -13.94 21.62
C ALA A 133 31.73 -13.36 20.33
N SER A 134 30.93 -13.18 19.27
CA SER A 134 31.41 -12.63 18.00
C SER A 134 31.69 -11.14 18.10
N THR A 135 32.85 -10.73 17.58
CA THR A 135 33.25 -9.31 17.43
C THR A 135 33.31 -8.88 15.96
N THR A 136 32.96 -9.77 15.04
CA THR A 136 33.06 -9.58 13.60
C THR A 136 31.72 -9.66 12.88
N LEU A 137 30.62 -9.68 13.64
CA LEU A 137 29.27 -9.72 13.07
C LEU A 137 29.02 -8.46 12.25
N THR A 138 28.76 -8.64 10.96
CA THR A 138 28.49 -7.51 10.07
C THR A 138 27.09 -6.94 10.32
N ASN A 139 26.87 -5.72 9.84
CA ASN A 139 25.58 -5.06 9.94
C ASN A 139 24.46 -5.84 9.25
N SER A 140 24.75 -6.44 8.08
CA SER A 140 23.79 -7.29 7.36
C SER A 140 23.49 -8.58 8.12
N GLN A 141 24.49 -9.22 8.73
CA GLN A 141 24.29 -10.45 9.51
C GLN A 141 23.52 -10.22 10.80
N LEU A 142 23.59 -9.01 11.38
CA LEU A 142 22.87 -8.67 12.61
C LEU A 142 21.36 -8.85 12.44
N GLY A 143 20.80 -8.52 11.27
CA GLY A 143 19.37 -8.72 10.99
C GLY A 143 18.91 -10.17 11.21
N ASP A 144 19.74 -11.14 10.82
CA ASP A 144 19.43 -12.57 10.88
C ASP A 144 19.56 -13.17 12.30
N VAL A 145 20.41 -12.59 13.15
CA VAL A 145 20.73 -13.14 14.49
C VAL A 145 20.33 -12.22 15.63
N ARG A 146 19.61 -11.14 15.36
CA ARG A 146 19.22 -10.10 16.34
C ARG A 146 18.53 -10.66 17.59
N ASP A 147 17.74 -11.72 17.44
CA ASP A 147 16.99 -12.35 18.53
C ASP A 147 17.88 -13.17 19.48
N LEU A 148 19.13 -13.41 19.08
CA LEU A 148 20.14 -14.09 19.87
C LEU A 148 21.06 -13.10 20.61
N ILE A 149 21.02 -11.81 20.29
CA ILE A 149 21.86 -10.79 20.91
C ILE A 149 21.36 -10.49 22.33
N GLU A 150 22.26 -10.54 23.29
CA GLU A 150 21.96 -10.27 24.69
C GLU A 150 21.90 -8.77 24.99
N ASP A 151 21.20 -8.45 26.09
CA ASP A 151 21.13 -7.11 26.62
C ASP A 151 22.49 -6.63 27.17
N PHE A 152 22.69 -5.31 27.14
CA PHE A 152 23.82 -4.65 27.76
C PHE A 152 23.71 -4.71 29.29
N VAL A 153 24.81 -5.09 29.94
CA VAL A 153 24.92 -5.26 31.38
C VAL A 153 25.91 -4.21 31.91
N GLN A 154 25.42 -3.33 32.79
CA GLN A 154 26.26 -2.31 33.41
C GLN A 154 27.34 -2.96 34.28
N GLY A 155 28.57 -2.46 34.20
CA GLY A 155 29.71 -3.02 34.92
C GLY A 155 30.37 -4.23 34.24
N ALA A 156 29.83 -4.72 33.12
CA ALA A 156 30.46 -5.77 32.32
C ALA A 156 31.55 -5.22 31.40
N GLU A 157 32.48 -6.08 31.00
CA GLU A 157 33.51 -5.76 30.01
C GLU A 157 33.08 -6.25 28.62
N TYR A 158 33.43 -5.48 27.59
CA TYR A 158 33.13 -5.83 26.21
C TYR A 158 34.34 -5.58 25.31
N GLU A 159 34.62 -6.53 24.43
CA GLU A 159 35.65 -6.35 23.41
C GLU A 159 35.16 -5.44 22.28
N LYS A 160 36.09 -4.76 21.61
CA LYS A 160 35.78 -3.97 20.41
C LYS A 160 35.06 -4.83 19.39
N GLY A 161 33.98 -4.30 18.80
CA GLY A 161 33.18 -4.98 17.79
C GLY A 161 32.05 -5.86 18.35
N ALA A 162 32.01 -6.12 19.66
CA ALA A 162 30.87 -6.80 20.28
C ALA A 162 29.59 -5.98 20.09
N ILE A 163 28.43 -6.66 20.01
CA ILE A 163 27.13 -6.01 19.85
C ILE A 163 26.23 -6.39 21.03
N ARG A 164 25.54 -5.40 21.60
CA ARG A 164 24.56 -5.61 22.68
C ARG A 164 23.30 -4.79 22.46
N LYS A 165 22.20 -5.26 23.02
CA LYS A 165 20.93 -4.55 23.02
C LYS A 165 20.84 -3.60 24.20
N TYR A 166 20.47 -2.34 23.94
CA TYR A 166 20.22 -1.35 24.98
C TYR A 166 19.12 -0.40 24.52
N ASP A 167 18.10 -0.20 25.36
CA ASP A 167 16.92 0.63 25.07
C ASP A 167 16.24 0.26 23.73
N GLY A 168 16.05 -1.04 23.49
CA GLY A 168 15.42 -1.55 22.28
C GLY A 168 16.30 -1.49 21.01
N LYS A 169 17.48 -0.86 21.06
CA LYS A 169 18.39 -0.68 19.93
C LYS A 169 19.65 -1.53 20.05
N PHE A 170 20.35 -1.72 18.93
CA PHE A 170 21.61 -2.47 18.89
C PHE A 170 22.80 -1.53 18.84
N TRP A 171 23.80 -1.80 19.67
CA TRP A 171 24.98 -0.96 19.80
C TRP A 171 26.23 -1.82 19.63
N ARG A 172 27.08 -1.45 18.68
CA ARG A 172 28.41 -2.04 18.50
C ARG A 172 29.42 -1.28 19.34
N MET A 173 30.28 -2.00 20.06
CA MET A 173 31.38 -1.40 20.80
C MET A 173 32.42 -0.87 19.83
N ALA A 174 32.61 0.45 19.76
CA ALA A 174 33.59 1.09 18.88
C ALA A 174 35.04 0.83 19.34
N GLN A 175 35.21 0.54 20.63
CA GLN A 175 36.47 0.18 21.27
C GLN A 175 36.25 -0.81 22.41
N LYS A 176 37.33 -1.27 23.05
CA LYS A 176 37.22 -2.10 24.24
C LYS A 176 36.58 -1.29 25.38
N ILE A 177 35.54 -1.83 25.98
CA ILE A 177 34.80 -1.24 27.09
C ILE A 177 35.17 -1.98 28.37
N THR A 178 35.66 -1.25 29.38
CA THR A 178 35.96 -1.80 30.70
C THR A 178 34.71 -1.75 31.60
N SER A 179 34.76 -2.47 32.72
CA SER A 179 33.69 -2.49 33.72
C SER A 179 33.35 -1.08 34.26
N THR A 180 34.37 -0.26 34.53
CA THR A 180 34.15 1.13 34.97
C THR A 180 33.49 1.99 33.90
N THR A 181 33.87 1.80 32.63
CA THR A 181 33.29 2.54 31.50
C THR A 181 31.82 2.19 31.30
N SER A 182 31.47 0.89 31.26
CA SER A 182 30.08 0.43 31.08
C SER A 182 29.16 0.75 32.26
N GLN A 183 29.73 1.06 33.43
CA GLN A 183 28.99 1.53 34.60
C GLN A 183 28.68 3.03 34.56
N THR A 184 29.51 3.82 33.88
CA THR A 184 29.42 5.30 33.87
C THR A 184 28.80 5.83 32.58
N TYR A 185 29.14 5.22 31.44
CA TYR A 185 28.76 5.66 30.11
C TYR A 185 27.91 4.57 29.46
N LEU A 186 26.60 4.76 29.43
CA LEU A 186 25.67 3.83 28.80
C LEU A 186 25.53 4.14 27.31
N PRO A 187 25.19 3.16 26.46
CA PRO A 187 24.97 3.42 25.03
C PRO A 187 23.89 4.48 24.80
N GLY A 188 24.19 5.49 23.99
CA GLY A 188 23.28 6.60 23.74
C GLY A 188 23.98 7.86 23.24
N THR A 189 23.25 8.97 23.21
CA THR A 189 23.78 10.28 22.82
C THR A 189 24.91 10.73 23.73
N GLY A 190 25.99 11.26 23.15
CA GLY A 190 27.20 11.71 23.86
C GLY A 190 28.22 10.61 24.14
N THR A 191 27.96 9.38 23.71
CA THR A 191 28.85 8.22 23.89
C THR A 191 29.26 7.59 22.55
N GLU A 192 29.17 8.35 21.46
CA GLU A 192 29.41 7.89 20.07
C GLU A 192 30.87 7.43 19.85
N SER A 193 31.80 7.86 20.71
CA SER A 193 33.19 7.38 20.70
C SER A 193 33.36 5.98 21.31
N LEU A 194 32.38 5.51 22.07
CA LEU A 194 32.35 4.21 22.75
C LEU A 194 31.41 3.23 22.04
N TYR A 195 30.28 3.73 21.54
CA TYR A 195 29.20 2.91 20.98
C TYR A 195 28.73 3.45 19.63
N THR A 196 28.66 2.57 18.64
CA THR A 196 28.12 2.85 17.31
C THR A 196 26.72 2.26 17.22
N LEU A 197 25.72 3.11 16.97
CA LEU A 197 24.33 2.66 16.79
C LEU A 197 24.18 1.87 15.49
N ILE A 198 23.53 0.71 15.58
CA ILE A 198 23.04 -0.06 14.45
C ILE A 198 21.51 -0.13 14.57
N ASP A 199 20.84 0.81 13.91
CA ASP A 199 19.39 0.91 13.97
C ASP A 199 18.75 -0.07 12.99
N LEU A 200 17.88 -0.95 13.48
CA LEU A 200 17.20 -1.97 12.70
C LEU A 200 15.69 -1.78 12.80
N ALA A 201 15.02 -1.76 11.65
CA ALA A 201 13.56 -1.86 11.59
C ALA A 201 13.09 -3.27 11.96
N ALA A 202 11.78 -3.44 12.16
CA ALA A 202 11.18 -4.72 12.56
C ALA A 202 11.44 -5.87 11.56
N ASP A 203 11.63 -5.55 10.28
CA ASP A 203 11.94 -6.52 9.23
C ASP A 203 13.42 -6.92 9.16
N GLY A 204 14.29 -6.24 9.94
CA GLY A 204 15.72 -6.52 10.04
C GLY A 204 16.58 -5.75 9.07
N ILE A 205 15.99 -4.85 8.29
CA ILE A 205 16.70 -3.91 7.45
C ILE A 205 17.13 -2.72 8.31
N ARG A 206 18.34 -2.19 8.04
CA ARG A 206 18.84 -1.02 8.76
C ARG A 206 18.06 0.23 8.44
N VAL A 207 17.85 1.09 9.43
CA VAL A 207 17.44 2.46 9.18
C VAL A 207 18.69 3.28 8.88
N TRP A 208 18.67 4.03 7.78
CA TRP A 208 19.80 4.87 7.42
C TRP A 208 19.98 6.01 8.42
N HIS A 209 21.22 6.17 8.87
CA HIS A 209 21.70 7.33 9.60
C HIS A 209 23.08 7.70 9.07
N ALA A 210 23.46 8.96 9.19
CA ALA A 210 24.80 9.41 8.80
C ALA A 210 25.88 8.57 9.53
N PRO A 211 26.75 7.85 8.80
CA PRO A 211 27.77 7.03 9.44
C PRO A 211 28.77 7.86 10.23
N THR A 212 29.04 7.44 11.47
CA THR A 212 30.02 8.06 12.37
C THR A 212 31.44 7.51 12.20
N ASP A 213 31.56 6.32 11.61
CA ASP A 213 32.82 5.65 11.34
C ASP A 213 32.70 4.70 10.13
N ALA A 214 33.84 4.17 9.67
CA ALA A 214 33.90 3.27 8.52
C ALA A 214 33.13 1.94 8.73
N THR A 215 33.00 1.48 9.97
CA THR A 215 32.28 0.24 10.31
C THR A 215 30.75 0.41 10.35
N ASN A 216 30.27 1.67 10.29
CA ASN A 216 28.85 2.01 10.18
C ASN A 216 28.41 2.37 8.76
N SER A 217 29.33 2.35 7.79
CA SER A 217 29.00 2.54 6.37
C SER A 217 28.20 1.36 5.81
N PHE A 218 27.59 1.53 4.64
CA PHE A 218 26.80 0.50 3.97
C PHE A 218 27.61 -0.22 2.90
N ALA A 219 27.64 -1.55 2.95
CA ALA A 219 28.33 -2.37 1.95
C ALA A 219 27.58 -2.38 0.61
N LEU A 220 28.25 -2.85 -0.46
CA LEU A 220 27.60 -3.08 -1.75
C LEU A 220 26.46 -4.09 -1.60
N GLY A 221 25.26 -3.73 -2.07
CA GLY A 221 24.06 -4.57 -1.98
C GLY A 221 23.33 -4.51 -0.64
N GLU A 222 23.86 -3.80 0.36
CA GLU A 222 23.20 -3.65 1.65
C GLU A 222 21.94 -2.78 1.52
N LYS A 223 20.89 -3.16 2.26
CA LYS A 223 19.59 -2.49 2.26
C LYS A 223 19.48 -1.49 3.41
N ALA A 224 18.79 -0.39 3.17
CA ALA A 224 18.46 0.59 4.20
C ALA A 224 17.07 1.19 3.99
N HIS A 225 16.30 1.35 5.06
CA HIS A 225 15.13 2.22 5.08
C HIS A 225 15.54 3.68 5.21
N HIS A 226 14.88 4.57 4.47
CA HIS A 226 15.08 6.02 4.57
C HIS A 226 13.80 6.77 4.13
N PRO A 227 13.37 7.86 4.82
CA PRO A 227 14.06 8.59 5.88
C PRO A 227 13.87 8.06 7.31
N GLY A 228 13.13 6.97 7.50
CA GLY A 228 12.92 6.31 8.79
C GLY A 228 12.53 4.85 8.58
N GLU A 229 12.18 4.13 9.63
CA GLU A 229 11.85 2.68 9.57
C GLU A 229 10.71 2.34 8.62
N ASP A 230 9.71 3.21 8.48
CA ASP A 230 8.59 3.04 7.54
C ASP A 230 8.89 3.58 6.13
N GLY A 231 10.10 4.11 5.91
CA GLY A 231 10.51 4.67 4.64
C GLY A 231 10.71 3.58 3.57
N PRO A 232 10.77 3.97 2.28
CA PRO A 232 11.19 3.06 1.22
C PRO A 232 12.55 2.42 1.51
N VAL A 233 12.72 1.20 0.99
CA VAL A 233 13.98 0.47 1.06
C VAL A 233 14.86 0.84 -0.12
N TYR A 234 16.11 1.16 0.13
CA TYR A 234 17.14 1.41 -0.87
C TYR A 234 18.24 0.36 -0.78
N VAL A 235 18.85 0.05 -1.93
CA VAL A 235 20.01 -0.84 -2.04
C VAL A 235 21.25 -0.02 -2.38
N SER A 236 22.32 -0.18 -1.59
CA SER A 236 23.59 0.47 -1.84
C SER A 236 24.28 -0.10 -3.09
N LYS A 237 24.82 0.78 -3.94
CA LYS A 237 25.51 0.43 -5.20
C LYS A 237 27.03 0.50 -5.12
N ARG A 238 27.59 0.73 -3.92
CA ARG A 238 29.03 0.72 -3.69
C ARG A 238 29.34 0.22 -2.29
N ASP A 239 30.57 -0.24 -2.11
CA ASP A 239 31.09 -0.57 -0.80
C ASP A 239 31.47 0.70 -0.02
N GLY A 240 31.32 0.67 1.30
CA GLY A 240 31.59 1.80 2.17
C GLY A 240 30.71 3.04 1.89
N ASN A 241 29.45 2.83 1.49
CA ASN A 241 28.55 3.93 1.14
C ASN A 241 28.13 4.72 2.40
N THR A 242 28.38 6.03 2.37
CA THR A 242 28.07 6.94 3.47
C THR A 242 27.08 8.05 3.10
N SER A 243 26.65 8.10 1.83
CA SER A 243 25.70 9.12 1.38
C SER A 243 24.26 8.75 1.73
N GLU A 244 23.42 9.77 1.79
CA GLU A 244 22.00 9.66 2.10
C GLU A 244 21.21 9.08 0.91
N PRO A 245 20.36 8.06 1.12
CA PRO A 245 19.52 7.51 0.05
C PRO A 245 18.68 8.57 -0.64
N GLY A 246 18.59 8.49 -1.97
CA GLY A 246 17.83 9.45 -2.79
C GLY A 246 18.55 10.78 -3.08
N THR A 247 19.74 11.02 -2.54
CA THR A 247 20.52 12.25 -2.82
C THR A 247 21.54 12.10 -3.95
N ASP A 248 21.88 10.87 -4.36
CA ASP A 248 22.86 10.59 -5.41
C ASP A 248 22.61 9.26 -6.15
N GLN A 249 23.51 8.90 -7.09
CA GLN A 249 23.41 7.67 -7.88
C GLN A 249 23.86 6.38 -7.16
N TRP A 250 24.30 6.45 -5.90
CA TRP A 250 24.86 5.32 -5.15
C TRP A 250 23.79 4.49 -4.43
N TRP A 251 22.53 4.87 -4.57
CA TRP A 251 21.37 4.13 -4.10
C TRP A 251 20.43 3.81 -5.24
N VAL A 252 19.75 2.67 -5.16
CA VAL A 252 18.61 2.34 -6.01
C VAL A 252 17.43 1.96 -5.12
N LEU A 253 16.24 2.42 -5.46
CA LEU A 253 15.02 2.03 -4.78
C LEU A 253 14.81 0.52 -4.99
N ALA A 254 14.59 -0.22 -3.90
CA ALA A 254 14.21 -1.63 -3.98
C ALA A 254 12.78 -1.75 -4.49
N GLU A 255 12.54 -2.71 -5.40
CA GLU A 255 11.21 -3.04 -5.92
C GLU A 255 10.33 -3.75 -4.89
#